data_AF-A0A4D4MUX7-F1
#
_entry.id   AF-A0A4D4MUX7-F1
#
_cell.length_a   1.000
_cell.length_b   1.000
_cell.length_c   1.000
_cell.angle_alpha   90.00
_cell.angle_beta   90.00
_cell.angle_gamma   90.00
#
_symmetry.space_group_name_H-M   'P 1'
#
loop_
_entity.id
_entity.type
_entity.pdbx_description
1 polymer ?
#
loop_
_entity_poly.entity_id
_entity_poly.type
_entity_poly.pdbx_seq_one_letter_code
_entity_poly.pdbx_strand_id
1 'polypeptide(L)'
;MYGTVGTPEKAAYAKRFGYDAVFVRDGFGDAVRAATGGRGVDIVLDPVGGPTRLAGFEVLAPSAALRCTEKRAATPTCGSPSSPSGRTTAP
;
A
#
# COMPACT_ATOMS: atom_id res chain seq x y z
N MET A 1 -2.47 -6.72 12.12
CA MET A 1 -2.43 -6.13 10.78
C MET A 1 -2.61 -4.61 10.83
N TYR A 2 -1.93 -3.91 9.93
CA TYR A 2 -2.12 -2.47 9.69
C TYR A 2 -3.08 -2.25 8.52
N GLY A 3 -3.93 -1.23 8.60
CA GLY A 3 -4.89 -0.87 7.54
C GLY A 3 -4.70 0.57 7.07
N THR A 4 -5.13 0.86 5.84
CA THR A 4 -5.22 2.24 5.32
C THR A 4 -6.64 2.57 4.89
N VAL A 5 -7.05 3.81 5.10
CA VAL A 5 -8.38 4.32 4.72
C VAL A 5 -8.26 5.67 4.03
N GLY A 6 -9.28 6.01 3.24
CA GLY A 6 -9.32 7.29 2.53
C GLY A 6 -9.65 8.50 3.40
N THR A 7 -10.28 8.31 4.57
CA THR A 7 -10.66 9.43 5.46
C THR A 7 -10.55 9.02 6.95
N PRO A 8 -10.35 9.98 7.87
CA PRO A 8 -10.25 9.71 9.30
C PRO A 8 -11.49 9.03 9.91
N GLU A 9 -12.69 9.37 9.43
CA GLU A 9 -13.95 8.81 9.94
C GLU A 9 -14.02 7.29 9.69
N LYS A 10 -13.47 6.84 8.55
CA LYS A 10 -13.37 5.42 8.22
C LYS A 10 -12.35 4.69 9.08
N ALA A 11 -11.36 5.38 9.65
CA ALA A 11 -10.34 4.76 10.49
C ALA A 11 -10.94 4.25 11.80
N ALA A 12 -11.79 5.06 12.43
CA ALA A 12 -12.49 4.70 13.67
C ALA A 12 -13.43 3.50 13.47
N TYR A 13 -14.09 3.43 12.31
CA TYR A 13 -14.91 2.28 11.93
C TYR A 13 -14.05 1.03 11.69
N ALA A 14 -13.00 1.13 10.87
CA ALA A 14 -12.12 0.01 10.52
C ALA A 14 -11.41 -0.59 11.75
N LYS A 15 -11.02 0.23 12.74
CA LYS A 15 -10.37 -0.25 13.97
C LYS A 15 -11.22 -1.26 14.76
N ARG A 16 -12.55 -1.23 14.59
CA ARG A 16 -13.47 -2.18 15.25
C ARG A 16 -13.36 -3.61 14.71
N PHE A 17 -12.69 -3.82 13.57
CA PHE A 17 -12.53 -5.12 12.93
C PHE A 17 -11.22 -5.84 13.30
N GLY A 18 -10.53 -5.42 14.37
CA GLY A 18 -9.33 -6.10 14.87
C GLY A 18 -8.03 -5.70 14.19
N TYR A 19 -7.97 -4.52 13.57
CA TYR A 19 -6.70 -3.93 13.11
C TYR A 19 -5.88 -3.42 14.30
N ASP A 20 -4.56 -3.63 14.26
CA ASP A 20 -3.64 -3.11 15.28
C ASP A 20 -3.54 -1.58 15.18
N ALA A 21 -3.44 -1.07 13.95
CA ALA A 21 -3.58 0.35 13.66
C ALA A 21 -4.18 0.57 12.27
N VAL A 22 -4.87 1.70 12.12
CA VAL A 22 -5.46 2.14 10.85
C VAL A 22 -5.01 3.56 10.58
N PHE A 23 -4.44 3.79 9.40
CA PHE A 23 -3.87 5.07 9.00
C PHE A 23 -4.68 5.69 7.86
N VAL A 24 -4.70 7.02 7.79
CA VAL A 24 -5.17 7.70 6.59
C VAL A 24 -4.13 7.49 5.50
N ARG A 25 -4.59 7.22 4.27
CA ARG A 25 -3.72 6.81 3.15
C ARG A 25 -2.66 7.85 2.80
N ASP A 26 -2.94 9.13 3.00
CA ASP A 26 -1.97 10.18 2.73
C ASP A 26 -0.90 10.18 3.83
N GLY A 27 0.35 9.88 3.47
CA GLY A 27 1.46 9.82 4.42
C GLY A 27 1.49 8.58 5.32
N PHE A 28 0.78 7.50 4.98
CA PHE A 28 0.74 6.29 5.82
C PHE A 28 2.12 5.65 6.04
N GLY A 29 3.08 5.90 5.14
CA GLY A 29 4.42 5.30 5.18
C GLY A 29 5.15 5.57 6.49
N ASP A 30 5.19 6.83 6.91
CA ASP A 30 5.85 7.23 8.16
C ASP A 30 5.14 6.65 9.39
N ALA A 31 3.81 6.58 9.36
CA ALA A 31 3.03 6.00 10.43
C ALA A 31 3.29 4.48 10.59
N VAL A 32 3.45 3.76 9.48
CA VAL A 32 3.82 2.33 9.49
C VAL A 32 5.24 2.15 10.02
N ARG A 33 6.20 2.99 9.62
CA ARG A 33 7.58 2.92 10.14
C ARG A 33 7.61 3.16 11.64
N ALA A 34 6.90 4.18 12.12
CA ALA A 34 6.79 4.45 13.55
C ALA A 34 6.17 3.26 14.31
N ALA A 35 5.09 2.69 13.79
CA ALA A 35 4.42 1.53 14.40
C ALA A 35 5.27 0.25 14.39
N THR A 36 6.16 0.09 13.42
CA THR A 36 7.01 -1.11 13.26
C THR A 36 8.42 -0.95 13.85
N GLY A 37 8.73 0.20 14.45
CA GLY A 37 10.09 0.50 14.95
C GLY A 37 11.12 0.60 13.82
N GLY A 38 10.71 1.03 12.63
CA GLY A 38 11.56 1.20 11.46
C GLY A 38 11.84 -0.07 10.66
N ARG A 39 11.38 -1.25 11.11
CA ARG A 39 11.58 -2.52 10.38
C ARG A 39 10.81 -2.57 9.06
N GLY A 40 9.63 -1.95 9.02
CA GLY A 40 8.68 -2.12 7.93
C GLY A 40 7.80 -3.36 8.08
N VAL A 41 7.11 -3.72 7.00
CA VAL A 41 6.16 -4.84 6.92
C VAL A 41 6.61 -5.90 5.93
N ASP A 42 6.30 -7.16 6.24
CA ASP A 42 6.69 -8.31 5.42
C ASP A 42 5.79 -8.50 4.19
N ILE A 43 4.54 -8.01 4.26
CA ILE A 43 3.56 -8.11 3.18
C ILE A 43 2.77 -6.81 3.09
N VAL A 44 2.63 -6.28 1.87
CA VAL A 44 1.66 -5.22 1.53
C VAL A 44 0.60 -5.79 0.59
N LEU A 45 -0.67 -5.64 0.96
CA LEU A 45 -1.81 -5.96 0.09
C LEU A 45 -2.38 -4.65 -0.46
N ASP A 46 -2.15 -4.39 -1.74
CA ASP A 46 -2.53 -3.12 -2.38
C ASP A 46 -3.64 -3.33 -3.44
N PRO A 47 -4.89 -2.99 -3.11
CA PRO A 47 -5.98 -2.93 -4.07
C PRO A 47 -6.14 -1.56 -4.74
N VAL A 48 -5.36 -0.54 -4.35
CA VAL A 48 -5.55 0.87 -4.73
C VAL A 48 -4.66 1.28 -5.90
N GLY A 49 -3.37 0.96 -5.85
CA GLY A 49 -2.41 1.34 -6.88
C GLY A 49 -1.90 2.78 -6.81
N GLY A 50 -1.25 3.20 -7.89
CA GLY A 50 -0.74 4.56 -8.07
C GLY A 50 0.26 4.98 -6.98
N PRO A 51 0.19 6.22 -6.46
CA PRO A 51 1.11 6.71 -5.42
C PRO A 51 1.09 5.87 -4.13
N THR A 52 -0.07 5.28 -3.81
CA THR A 52 -0.22 4.41 -2.63
C THR A 52 0.67 3.18 -2.72
N ARG A 53 0.82 2.62 -3.93
CA ARG A 53 1.72 1.50 -4.19
C ARG A 53 3.18 1.87 -3.93
N LEU A 54 3.61 3.04 -4.40
CA LEU A 54 4.98 3.51 -4.23
C LEU A 54 5.31 3.66 -2.74
N ALA A 55 4.42 4.31 -1.97
CA ALA A 55 4.54 4.38 -0.52
C ALA A 55 4.49 2.99 0.16
N GLY A 56 3.77 2.04 -0.42
CA GLY A 56 3.76 0.64 0.03
C GLY A 56 5.12 -0.04 -0.11
N PHE A 57 5.83 0.18 -1.22
CA PHE A 57 7.19 -0.34 -1.41
C PHE A 57 8.18 0.26 -0.40
N GLU A 58 8.02 1.53 -0.05
CA GLU A 58 8.91 2.23 0.89
C GLU A 58 8.85 1.73 2.33
N VAL A 59 7.80 0.98 2.69
CA VAL A 59 7.61 0.41 4.03
C VAL A 59 7.84 -1.09 4.09
N LEU A 60 8.28 -1.72 3.00
CA LEU A 60 8.61 -3.14 2.98
C LEU A 60 9.92 -3.41 3.75
N ALA A 61 9.92 -4.49 4.52
CA ALA A 61 11.16 -5.04 5.08
C ALA A 61 12.03 -5.70 3.98
N PRO A 62 13.32 -5.95 4.22
CA PRO A 62 14.13 -6.76 3.31
C PRO A 62 13.48 -8.12 3.07
N SER A 63 13.46 -8.60 1.81
CA SER A 63 12.80 -9.85 1.36
C SER A 63 11.26 -9.90 1.42
N ALA A 64 10.61 -8.77 1.75
CA ALA A 64 9.16 -8.65 1.78
C ALA A 64 8.51 -8.56 0.39
N ALA A 65 7.21 -8.78 0.32
CA ALA A 65 6.44 -8.80 -0.94
C ALA A 65 5.27 -7.81 -0.94
N LEU A 66 5.03 -7.16 -2.07
CA LEU A 66 3.82 -6.37 -2.32
C LEU A 66 2.95 -7.09 -3.34
N ARG A 67 1.68 -7.37 -2.97
CA ARG A 67 0.70 -8.00 -3.83
C ARG A 67 -0.34 -6.97 -4.27
N CYS A 68 -0.36 -6.73 -5.57
CA CYS A 68 -1.37 -5.92 -6.22
C CYS A 68 -2.60 -6.78 -6.54
N THR A 69 -3.80 -6.27 -6.26
CA THR A 69 -5.07 -6.93 -6.62
C THR A 69 -6.02 -6.01 -7.38
N GLU A 70 -5.56 -4.82 -7.75
CA GLU A 70 -6.35 -3.83 -8.45
C GLU A 70 -6.99 -4.39 -9.74
N LYS A 71 -8.31 -4.23 -9.86
CA LYS A 71 -9.07 -4.65 -11.04
C LYS A 71 -9.36 -3.51 -12.02
N ARG A 72 -9.11 -2.26 -11.62
CA ARG A 72 -9.71 -1.05 -12.23
C ARG A 72 -8.75 0.14 -12.31
N ALA A 73 -7.57 -0.04 -12.86
CA ALA A 73 -6.79 1.10 -13.34
C ALA A 73 -6.92 1.16 -14.87
N ALA A 74 -7.18 2.36 -15.42
CA ALA A 74 -7.19 2.58 -16.88
C ALA A 74 -5.83 2.23 -17.52
N THR A 75 -4.79 2.13 -16.71
CA THR A 75 -3.49 1.56 -17.04
C THR A 75 -3.04 0.69 -15.85
N PRO A 76 -2.81 -0.62 -16.02
CA PRO A 76 -2.31 -1.44 -14.92
C PRO A 76 -0.96 -0.90 -14.45
N THR A 77 -0.84 -0.59 -13.16
CA THR A 77 0.41 -0.06 -12.57
C THR A 77 1.19 -1.16 -11.85
N CYS A 78 0.81 -2.42 -12.06
CA CYS A 78 1.42 -3.56 -11.40
C CYS A 78 2.83 -3.79 -11.96
N GLY A 79 3.83 -3.46 -11.16
CA GLY A 79 5.25 -3.60 -11.45
C GLY A 79 6.07 -3.15 -10.24
N SER A 80 7.35 -3.53 -10.18
CA SER A 80 8.26 -2.92 -9.22
C SER A 80 8.51 -1.45 -9.61
N PRO A 81 8.87 -0.56 -8.67
CA PRO A 81 9.23 0.82 -9.01
C PRO A 81 10.44 0.90 -9.98
N SER A 82 11.21 -0.19 -10.12
CA SER A 82 12.30 -0.36 -11.09
C SER A 82 11.88 -0.99 -12.42
N SER A 83 10.64 -1.48 -12.56
CA SER A 83 10.16 -2.08 -13.80
C SER A 83 9.73 -0.98 -14.76
N PRO A 84 10.27 -0.93 -16.00
CA PRO A 84 9.78 0.00 -17.01
C PRO A 84 8.43 -0.52 -17.49
N SER A 85 7.34 -0.14 -16.81
CA SER A 85 5.98 -0.43 -17.28
C SER A 85 5.65 0.52 -18.43
N GLY A 86 6.20 0.22 -19.59
CA GLY A 86 6.04 0.98 -20.83
C GLY A 86 6.13 0.07 -22.05
N ARG A 87 5.24 -0.91 -22.15
CA ARG A 87 4.86 -1.50 -23.44
C ARG A 87 3.37 -1.32 -23.62
N THR A 88 3.01 -0.18 -24.21
CA THR A 88 1.76 0.01 -24.91
C THR A 88 1.75 -0.95 -26.09
N THR A 89 0.99 -2.04 -26.00
CA THR A 89 0.40 -2.67 -27.18
C THR A 89 -1.07 -2.28 -27.19
N ALA A 90 -1.38 -1.28 -28.02
CA ALA A 90 -2.71 -1.05 -28.55
C ALA A 90 -2.71 -1.58 -30.01
N PRO A 91 -3.89 -1.98 -30.53
CA PRO A 91 -4.03 -2.98 -31.60
C PRO A 91 -3.51 -2.56 -32.98
#